data_AF-A0A950AJ18-F1
#
_entry.id   AF-A0A950AJ18-F1
#
_cell.length_a   1.000
_cell.length_b   1.000
_cell.length_c   1.000
_cell.angle_alpha   90.00
_cell.angle_beta   90.00
_cell.angle_gamma   90.00
#
_symmetry.space_group_name_H-M   'P 1'
#
loop_
_entity.id
_entity.type
_entity.pdbx_description
1 polymer ?
#
loop_
_entity_poly.entity_id
_entity_poly.type
_entity_poly.pdbx_seq_one_letter_code
_entity_poly.pdbx_strand_id
1 'polypeptide(L)'
;MITSGILHFPSGQSVFTCGTQVVPYQRVQIFGTKGRIEIEIPFNAPPDRPCRIFLDDGVDPSGRRAESLDLERCDQYTVQGDLFSRSIREGTALPVQLEGSVRNMAVIEAIFRSAKSNQWETPSAPGL
;
A
#
# COMPACT_ATOMS: atom_id res chain seq x y z
N MET A 1 -9.65 11.70 15.10
CA MET A 1 -8.29 12.20 14.84
C MET A 1 -7.82 11.69 13.49
N ILE A 2 -7.12 12.54 12.74
CA ILE A 2 -6.54 12.25 11.43
C ILE A 2 -5.03 12.47 11.51
N THR A 3 -4.23 11.65 10.82
CA THR A 3 -2.78 11.76 10.77
C THR A 3 -2.33 11.67 9.32
N SER A 4 -1.42 12.54 8.91
CA SER A 4 -0.82 12.54 7.58
C SER A 4 0.68 12.27 7.67
N GLY A 5 1.24 11.65 6.65
CA GLY A 5 2.67 11.36 6.55
C GLY A 5 3.19 11.52 5.14
N ILE A 6 4.48 11.86 5.03
CA ILE A 6 5.22 11.91 3.78
C ILE A 6 6.45 11.00 3.93
N LEU A 7 6.62 10.09 2.98
CA LEU A 7 7.77 9.20 2.89
C LEU A 7 8.55 9.55 1.62
N HIS A 8 9.85 9.73 1.76
CA HIS A 8 10.77 9.98 0.64
C HIS A 8 11.48 8.68 0.26
N PHE A 9 11.38 8.31 -1.02
CA PHE A 9 12.07 7.17 -1.62
C PHE A 9 13.06 7.67 -2.69
N PRO A 10 14.11 6.91 -3.04
CA PRO A 10 15.05 7.32 -4.08
C PRO A 10 14.39 7.60 -5.45
N SER A 11 13.28 6.91 -5.76
CA SER A 11 12.57 7.00 -7.03
C SER A 11 11.25 7.81 -6.97
N GLY A 12 10.92 8.41 -5.83
CA GLY A 12 9.67 9.16 -5.69
C GLY A 12 9.27 9.42 -4.24
N GLN A 13 8.01 9.78 -4.04
CA GLN A 13 7.46 10.06 -2.72
C GLN A 13 6.11 9.39 -2.53
N SER A 14 5.79 9.05 -1.28
CA SER A 14 4.46 8.62 -0.88
C SER A 14 3.89 9.63 0.12
N VAL A 15 2.66 10.05 -0.10
CA VAL A 15 1.91 10.90 0.82
C VAL A 15 0.63 10.17 1.17
N PHE A 16 0.32 10.08 2.46
CA PHE A 16 -0.90 9.40 2.90
C PHE A 16 -1.52 10.10 4.10
N THR A 17 -2.79 9.76 4.33
CA THR A 17 -3.55 10.16 5.51
C THR A 17 -4.31 8.96 6.04
N CYS A 18 -4.36 8.79 7.35
CA CYS A 18 -5.15 7.76 8.02
C CYS A 18 -5.91 8.33 9.22
N GLY A 19 -7.01 7.70 9.60
CA GLY A 19 -7.82 8.15 10.73
C GLY A 19 -8.91 7.16 11.13
N THR A 20 -9.25 7.14 12.42
CA THR A 20 -10.24 6.22 13.02
C THR A 20 -11.55 6.89 13.39
N GLN A 21 -11.66 8.22 13.23
CA GLN A 21 -12.87 9.00 13.54
C GLN A 21 -13.31 9.80 12.30
N VAL A 22 -13.15 9.21 11.13
CA VAL A 22 -13.60 9.72 9.83
C VAL A 22 -14.40 8.64 9.13
N VAL A 23 -15.20 9.01 8.13
CA VAL A 23 -15.94 8.03 7.31
C VAL A 23 -14.97 7.02 6.69
N PRO A 24 -15.32 5.71 6.65
CA PRO A 24 -14.48 4.71 5.99
C PRO A 24 -14.19 5.09 4.55
N TYR A 25 -12.91 5.25 4.24
CA TYR A 25 -12.45 5.57 2.91
C TYR A 25 -11.02 5.05 2.74
N GLN A 26 -10.76 4.53 1.55
CA GLN A 26 -9.43 4.09 1.13
C GLN A 26 -9.32 4.34 -0.36
N ARG A 27 -8.14 4.76 -0.78
CA ARG A 27 -7.68 4.77 -2.18
C ARG A 27 -6.16 4.72 -2.14
N VAL A 28 -5.59 4.06 -3.14
CA VAL A 28 -4.19 4.23 -3.49
C VAL A 28 -4.15 4.88 -4.87
N GLN A 29 -3.44 5.98 -5.00
CA GLN A 29 -3.15 6.61 -6.29
C GLN A 29 -1.65 6.56 -6.55
N ILE A 30 -1.29 6.08 -7.73
CA ILE A 30 0.09 5.97 -8.20
C ILE A 30 0.22 6.90 -9.40
N PHE A 31 1.08 7.89 -9.28
CA PHE A 31 1.31 8.87 -10.34
C PHE A 31 2.64 8.59 -11.03
N GLY A 32 2.56 8.35 -12.34
CA GLY A 32 3.71 8.23 -13.21
C GLY A 32 3.83 9.40 -14.18
N THR A 33 4.91 9.42 -14.96
CA THR A 33 5.15 10.46 -15.98
C THR A 33 4.29 10.30 -17.23
N LYS A 34 3.60 9.15 -17.39
CA LYS A 34 2.80 8.80 -18.58
C LYS A 34 1.36 8.42 -18.26
N GLY A 35 0.95 8.57 -17.01
CA GLY A 35 -0.38 8.16 -16.56
C GLY A 35 -0.44 7.95 -15.06
N ARG A 36 -1.63 7.59 -14.58
CA ARG A 36 -1.90 7.29 -13.17
C ARG A 36 -2.74 6.03 -13.02
N ILE A 37 -2.57 5.37 -11.89
CA ILE A 37 -3.34 4.20 -11.47
C ILE A 37 -4.07 4.56 -10.18
N GLU A 38 -5.35 4.24 -10.11
CA GLU A 38 -6.11 4.27 -8.86
C GLU A 38 -6.62 2.88 -8.49
N ILE A 39 -6.45 2.49 -7.22
CA ILE A 39 -7.00 1.25 -6.67
C ILE A 39 -8.15 1.61 -5.73
N GLU A 40 -9.34 1.04 -5.99
CA GLU A 40 -10.57 1.41 -5.31
C GLU A 40 -10.65 0.97 -3.85
N ILE A 41 -10.34 -0.30 -3.59
CA ILE A 41 -10.33 -0.89 -2.24
C ILE A 41 -8.99 -1.63 -2.06
N PRO A 42 -7.88 -0.93 -1.81
CA PRO A 42 -6.54 -1.51 -1.83
C PRO A 42 -6.22 -2.46 -0.67
N PHE A 43 -6.87 -2.35 0.48
CA PHE A 43 -6.43 -3.06 1.70
C PHE A 43 -7.34 -4.22 2.10
N ASN A 44 -8.66 -4.07 1.94
CA ASN A 44 -9.64 -5.09 2.28
C ASN A 44 -10.60 -5.37 1.10
N ALA A 45 -10.04 -5.53 -0.10
CA ALA A 45 -10.78 -5.89 -1.30
C ALA A 45 -11.75 -7.05 -0.99
N PRO A 46 -13.07 -6.91 -1.26
CA PRO A 46 -14.03 -7.96 -0.93
C PRO A 46 -13.79 -9.20 -1.78
N PRO A 47 -13.79 -10.42 -1.18
CA PRO A 47 -13.49 -11.64 -1.91
C PRO A 47 -14.62 -12.07 -2.87
N ASP A 48 -15.81 -11.51 -2.69
CA ASP A 48 -17.03 -11.88 -3.42
C ASP A 48 -17.23 -11.12 -4.74
N ARG A 49 -16.41 -10.10 -5.02
CA ARG A 49 -16.52 -9.22 -6.19
C ARG A 49 -15.15 -8.85 -6.76
N PRO A 50 -15.07 -8.45 -8.04
CA PRO A 50 -13.82 -8.02 -8.65
C PRO A 50 -13.17 -6.86 -7.90
N CYS A 51 -11.83 -6.83 -7.87
CA CYS A 51 -11.09 -5.67 -7.40
C CYS A 51 -10.93 -4.69 -8.58
N ARG A 52 -11.50 -3.49 -8.45
CA ARG A 52 -11.47 -2.49 -9.51
C ARG A 52 -10.25 -1.59 -9.41
N ILE A 53 -9.56 -1.42 -10.53
CA ILE A 53 -8.51 -0.43 -10.73
C ILE A 53 -8.86 0.49 -11.89
N PHE A 54 -8.40 1.74 -11.83
CA PHE A 54 -8.58 2.73 -12.89
C PHE A 54 -7.23 3.08 -13.48
N LEU A 55 -7.12 3.00 -14.81
CA LEU A 55 -5.94 3.34 -15.59
C LEU A 55 -6.22 4.61 -16.39
N ASP A 56 -5.40 5.64 -16.23
CA ASP A 56 -5.61 6.92 -16.90
C ASP A 56 -4.32 7.38 -17.57
N ASP A 57 -4.40 7.68 -18.88
CA ASP A 57 -3.28 8.17 -19.70
C ASP A 57 -2.95 9.66 -19.42
N GLY A 58 -3.79 10.34 -18.63
CA GLY A 58 -3.60 11.74 -18.24
C GLY A 58 -3.89 12.75 -19.34
N VAL A 59 -4.39 12.32 -20.51
CA VAL A 59 -4.67 13.21 -21.65
C VAL A 59 -5.88 14.09 -21.38
N ASP A 60 -6.91 13.58 -20.67
CA ASP A 60 -8.04 14.38 -20.19
C ASP A 60 -7.87 14.66 -18.68
N PRO A 61 -7.57 15.91 -18.28
CA PRO A 61 -7.39 16.26 -16.86
C PRO A 61 -8.59 15.99 -15.97
N SER A 62 -9.80 15.88 -16.55
CA SER A 62 -11.01 15.55 -15.78
C SER A 62 -11.05 14.09 -15.29
N GLY A 63 -10.18 13.22 -15.81
CA GLY A 63 -10.16 11.79 -15.49
C GLY A 63 -11.30 10.98 -16.12
N ARG A 64 -12.17 11.57 -16.92
CA ARG A 64 -13.30 10.87 -17.57
C ARG A 64 -12.87 9.79 -18.56
N ARG A 65 -11.63 9.84 -19.03
CA ARG A 65 -11.03 8.84 -19.93
C ARG A 65 -10.36 7.68 -19.19
N ALA A 66 -10.37 7.68 -17.85
CA ALA A 66 -9.83 6.58 -17.08
C ALA A 66 -10.59 5.29 -17.41
N GLU A 67 -9.85 4.26 -17.84
CA GLU A 67 -10.37 2.94 -18.10
C GLU A 67 -10.48 2.16 -16.79
N SER A 68 -11.64 1.56 -16.55
CA SER A 68 -11.84 0.65 -15.43
C SER A 68 -11.42 -0.76 -15.84
N LEU A 69 -10.49 -1.34 -15.10
CA LEU A 69 -10.09 -2.73 -15.21
C LEU A 69 -10.51 -3.47 -13.93
N ASP A 70 -11.34 -4.50 -14.11
CA ASP A 70 -11.80 -5.37 -13.03
C ASP A 70 -10.87 -6.59 -12.94
N LEU A 71 -10.08 -6.69 -11.86
CA LEU A 71 -9.27 -7.86 -11.56
C LEU A 71 -10.15 -8.99 -11.04
N GLU A 72 -9.78 -10.23 -11.35
CA GLU A 72 -10.55 -11.41 -10.94
C GLU A 72 -10.78 -11.46 -9.43
N ARG A 73 -11.93 -12.03 -9.05
CA ARG A 73 -12.28 -12.27 -7.64
C ARG A 73 -11.20 -13.10 -6.99
N CYS A 74 -10.69 -12.62 -5.87
CA CYS A 74 -9.61 -13.25 -5.14
C CYS A 74 -9.88 -13.15 -3.64
N ASP A 75 -9.89 -14.29 -2.96
CA ASP A 75 -9.82 -14.32 -1.51
C ASP A 75 -8.37 -14.20 -1.06
N GLN A 76 -7.93 -12.95 -0.87
CA GLN A 76 -6.56 -12.63 -0.50
C GLN A 76 -6.11 -13.29 0.83
N TYR A 77 -7.04 -13.59 1.74
CA TYR A 77 -6.71 -14.24 3.01
C TYR A 77 -6.48 -15.74 2.83
N THR A 78 -7.31 -16.40 2.02
CA THR A 78 -7.07 -17.80 1.63
C THR A 78 -5.75 -17.94 0.86
N VAL A 79 -5.49 -17.05 -0.12
CA VAL A 79 -4.22 -17.03 -0.87
C VAL A 79 -3.02 -16.84 0.06
N GLN A 80 -3.11 -15.95 1.05
CA GLN A 80 -2.05 -15.76 2.04
C GLN A 80 -1.76 -17.05 2.83
N GLY A 81 -2.80 -17.74 3.29
CA GLY A 81 -2.67 -19.01 4.01
C GLY A 81 -2.07 -20.13 3.16
N ASP A 82 -2.55 -20.25 1.91
CA ASP A 82 -2.08 -21.27 0.97
C ASP A 82 -0.60 -21.09 0.61
N LEU A 83 -0.19 -19.87 0.31
CA LEU A 83 1.22 -19.59 0.00
C LEU A 83 2.13 -19.81 1.20
N PHE A 84 1.69 -19.46 2.41
CA PHE A 84 2.42 -19.76 3.65
C PHE A 84 2.58 -21.27 3.87
N SER A 85 1.49 -22.04 3.79
CA SER A 85 1.49 -23.50 3.93
C SER A 85 2.39 -24.17 2.89
N ARG A 86 2.30 -23.70 1.64
CA ARG A 86 3.12 -24.18 0.53
C ARG A 86 4.61 -23.95 0.80
N SER A 87 5.02 -22.77 1.24
CA SER A 87 6.42 -22.47 1.55
C SER A 87 6.99 -23.40 2.63
N ILE A 88 6.21 -23.73 3.66
CA ILE A 88 6.61 -24.70 4.69
C ILE A 88 6.84 -26.09 4.08
N ARG A 89 5.88 -26.56 3.28
CA ARG A 89 5.92 -27.91 2.70
C ARG A 89 7.02 -28.09 1.67
N GLU A 90 7.31 -27.04 0.91
CA GLU A 90 8.30 -27.04 -0.17
C GLU A 90 9.69 -26.57 0.30
N GLY A 91 9.81 -26.09 1.54
CA GLY A 91 11.07 -25.55 2.06
C GLY A 91 11.55 -24.29 1.33
N THR A 92 10.61 -23.49 0.82
CA THR A 92 10.92 -22.24 0.08
C THR A 92 10.76 -21.01 0.97
N ALA A 93 11.27 -19.87 0.50
CA ALA A 93 11.11 -18.60 1.18
C ALA A 93 9.62 -18.23 1.31
N LEU A 94 9.22 -17.72 2.49
CA LEU A 94 7.91 -17.13 2.72
C LEU A 94 7.63 -15.95 1.76
N PRO A 95 6.38 -15.75 1.31
CA PRO A 95 6.01 -14.60 0.48
C PRO A 95 6.25 -13.25 1.18
N VAL A 96 6.08 -13.22 2.51
CA VAL A 96 6.36 -12.05 3.36
C VAL A 96 7.39 -12.48 4.39
N GLN A 97 8.62 -11.98 4.22
CA GLN A 97 9.74 -12.26 5.11
C GLN A 97 9.66 -11.42 6.40
N LEU A 98 10.17 -11.95 7.51
CA LEU A 98 10.20 -11.25 8.79
C LEU A 98 10.96 -9.93 8.70
N GLU A 99 12.07 -9.92 7.96
CA GLU A 99 12.92 -8.75 7.73
C GLU A 99 12.15 -7.63 7.04
N GLY A 100 11.22 -7.98 6.14
CA GLY A 100 10.30 -7.02 5.52
C GLY A 100 9.37 -6.39 6.55
N SER A 101 8.79 -7.21 7.43
CA SER A 101 7.90 -6.74 8.51
C SER A 101 8.63 -5.83 9.51
N VAL A 102 9.87 -6.18 9.88
CA VAL A 102 10.70 -5.33 10.75
C VAL A 102 11.00 -3.99 10.10
N ARG A 103 11.31 -3.96 8.80
CA ARG A 103 11.49 -2.70 8.06
C ARG A 103 10.21 -1.87 8.01
N ASN A 104 9.03 -2.48 7.86
CA ASN A 104 7.76 -1.76 7.94
C ASN A 104 7.56 -1.12 9.32
N MET A 105 7.89 -1.83 10.41
CA MET A 105 7.84 -1.27 11.76
C MET A 105 8.82 -0.11 11.94
N ALA A 106 10.03 -0.21 11.42
CA ALA A 106 11.01 0.87 11.46
C ALA A 106 10.50 2.17 10.78
N VAL A 107 9.72 2.04 9.71
CA VAL A 107 9.05 3.19 9.05
C VAL A 107 8.00 3.80 9.96
N ILE A 108 7.16 2.98 10.59
CA ILE A 108 6.13 3.45 11.54
C ILE A 108 6.78 4.20 12.71
N GLU A 109 7.84 3.65 13.28
CA GLU A 109 8.58 4.30 14.37
C GLU A 109 9.21 5.63 13.93
N ALA A 110 9.75 5.71 12.71
CA ALA A 110 10.28 6.95 12.16
C ALA A 110 9.20 8.03 12.01
N ILE A 111 7.98 7.66 11.60
CA ILE A 111 6.84 8.58 11.55
C ILE A 111 6.53 9.15 12.95
N PHE A 112 6.52 8.30 13.98
CA PHE A 112 6.33 8.76 15.36
C PHE A 112 7.46 9.66 15.86
N ARG A 113 8.72 9.37 15.51
CA ARG A 113 9.85 10.25 15.83
C ARG A 113 9.72 11.59 15.13
N SER A 114 9.35 11.58 13.85
CA SER A 114 9.22 12.79 13.02
C SER A 114 8.13 13.71 13.57
N ALA A 115 7.01 13.14 14.01
CA ALA A 115 5.94 13.90 14.67
C ALA A 115 6.38 14.57 16.00
N LYS A 116 7.39 14.03 16.69
CA LYS A 116 7.95 14.62 17.92
C LYS A 116 9.05 15.64 17.63
N SER A 117 9.93 15.34 16.68
CA SER A 117 11.10 16.16 16.35
C SER A 117 10.78 17.31 15.39
N ASN A 118 9.65 17.26 14.70
CA ASN A 118 9.27 18.15 13.59
C ASN A 118 10.33 18.19 12.47
N GLN A 119 11.02 17.07 12.25
CA GLN A 119 12.09 16.93 11.26
C GLN A 119 11.92 15.65 10.45
N TRP A 120 12.67 15.55 9.35
CA TRP A 120 12.82 14.30 8.61
C TRP A 120 13.56 13.27 9.46
N GLU A 121 13.00 12.07 9.54
CA GLU A 121 13.59 10.95 10.28
C GLU A 121 13.89 9.81 9.32
N THR A 122 15.06 9.20 9.48
CA THR A 122 15.43 8.00 8.72
C THR A 122 14.91 6.75 9.47
N PRO A 123 14.18 5.84 8.80
CA PRO A 123 13.86 4.54 9.37
C PRO A 123 15.13 3.75 9.70
N SER A 124 15.17 3.14 10.89
CA SER A 124 16.28 2.30 11.34
C SER A 124 15.71 1.02 11.92
N ALA A 125 16.07 -0.12 11.33
CA ALA A 125 15.68 -1.45 11.80
C ALA A 125 16.84 -2.01 12.62
N PRO A 126 16.70 -2.17 13.95
CA PRO A 126 17.77 -2.74 14.77
C PRO A 126 17.96 -4.22 14.44
N GLY A 127 19.21 -4.64 14.24
CA GLY A 127 19.58 -6.07 14.13
C GLY A 127 19.34 -6.73 12.77
N LEU A 128 19.17 -5.94 11.70
CA LEU A 128 19.15 -6.39 10.30
C LEU A 128 20.17 -5.63 9.46
#